data_AF-B6Y7E4-F1
#
_entry.id   AF-B6Y7E4-F1
#
_cell.length_a   1.000
_cell.length_b   1.000
_cell.length_c   1.000
_cell.angle_alpha   90.00
_cell.angle_beta   90.00
_cell.angle_gamma   90.00
#
_symmetry.space_group_name_H-M   'P 1'
#
loop_
_entity.id
_entity.type
_entity.pdbx_description
1 polymer ?
#
loop_
_entity_poly.entity_id
_entity_poly.type
_entity_poly.pdbx_seq_one_letter_code
_entity_poly.pdbx_strand_id
1 'polypeptide(L)'
;MSSCSFSNRCNHTAGHYKIGNSYTINGITYHPKYCSCYEEVGIASWYGIEDHGTITANGEVFNRHLISAAHKTLPLPCFVRVTNLENGRKLVIRVNDRGPFVEGRIIDLSEKAAQVLGLHKSGLAKVKVEYLRKRSEQLIQNTPHYKRQYEKEMQKRHPKQNNAESKGYVAFFVNAQVAKSAASKLRNQGIENVRLLFKNDQYCVKVS
;
A
#
# COMPACT_ATOMS: atom_id res chain seq x y z
N MET A 1 -40.35 5.36 -29.29
CA MET A 1 -40.34 5.29 -27.82
C MET A 1 -38.90 5.43 -27.35
N SER A 2 -38.70 6.31 -26.38
CA SER A 2 -37.44 7.01 -26.08
C SER A 2 -36.34 6.11 -25.52
N SER A 3 -35.12 6.29 -26.01
CA SER A 3 -33.88 5.73 -25.48
C SER A 3 -33.53 6.39 -24.14
N CYS A 4 -33.56 5.64 -23.04
CA CYS A 4 -33.03 6.11 -21.76
C CYS A 4 -31.50 5.97 -21.74
N SER A 5 -30.82 7.05 -22.11
CA SER A 5 -29.41 7.27 -21.82
C SER A 5 -29.22 7.41 -20.31
N PHE A 6 -28.59 6.43 -19.67
CA PHE A 6 -28.12 6.53 -18.28
C PHE A 6 -27.06 7.63 -18.20
N SER A 7 -27.48 8.84 -17.84
CA SER A 7 -26.56 9.91 -17.49
C SER A 7 -25.93 9.58 -16.14
N ASN A 8 -24.74 8.97 -16.17
CA ASN A 8 -23.84 8.84 -15.03
C ASN A 8 -23.41 10.24 -14.56
N ARG A 9 -24.19 10.84 -13.67
CA ARG A 9 -23.83 12.03 -12.90
C ARG A 9 -23.74 11.69 -11.42
N CYS A 10 -22.75 10.88 -11.09
CA CYS A 10 -22.09 10.98 -9.79
C CYS A 10 -20.70 11.53 -10.08
N ASN A 11 -20.49 12.82 -9.81
CA ASN A 11 -19.16 13.43 -9.77
C ASN A 11 -18.39 12.88 -8.56
N HIS A 12 -18.12 11.57 -8.55
CA HIS A 12 -17.08 11.02 -7.71
C HIS A 12 -15.76 11.43 -8.33
N THR A 13 -15.11 12.40 -7.70
CA THR A 13 -13.71 12.71 -8.00
C THR A 13 -12.93 11.41 -7.91
N ALA A 14 -12.46 10.92 -9.06
CA ALA A 14 -11.48 9.86 -9.08
C ALA A 14 -10.30 10.38 -8.25
N GLY A 15 -9.98 9.71 -7.14
CA GLY A 15 -8.87 10.10 -6.29
C GLY A 15 -7.55 10.10 -7.07
N HIS A 16 -6.44 10.32 -6.39
CA HIS A 16 -5.11 10.24 -6.98
C HIS A 16 -4.22 9.30 -6.19
N TYR A 17 -3.27 8.70 -6.89
CA TYR A 17 -2.20 7.96 -6.24
C TYR A 17 -1.22 8.96 -5.61
N LYS A 18 -0.88 8.71 -4.34
CA LYS A 18 0.16 9.41 -3.61
C LYS A 18 0.77 8.51 -2.55
N ILE A 19 2.07 8.59 -2.39
CA ILE A 19 2.68 8.27 -1.10
C ILE A 19 2.50 9.50 -0.20
N GLY A 20 2.78 10.70 -0.74
CA GLY A 20 2.63 11.97 -0.04
C GLY A 20 3.91 12.39 0.68
N ASN A 21 3.93 13.66 1.08
CA ASN A 21 4.99 14.23 1.89
C ASN A 21 4.78 13.90 3.37
N SER A 22 5.82 14.08 4.18
CA SER A 22 5.69 14.08 5.63
C SER A 22 4.69 15.15 6.08
N TYR A 23 3.94 14.87 7.14
CA TYR A 23 2.95 15.78 7.69
C TYR A 23 2.88 15.65 9.20
N THR A 24 2.46 16.71 9.89
CA THR A 24 2.44 16.77 11.36
C THR A 24 1.01 16.98 11.85
N ILE A 25 0.56 16.16 12.78
CA ILE A 25 -0.74 16.29 13.47
C ILE A 25 -0.46 16.19 14.97
N ASN A 26 -0.95 17.16 15.75
CA ASN A 26 -0.78 17.21 17.21
C ASN A 26 0.68 17.02 17.67
N GLY A 27 1.63 17.64 16.96
CA GLY A 27 3.08 17.55 17.26
C GLY A 27 3.76 16.25 16.80
N ILE A 28 3.00 15.23 16.35
CA ILE A 28 3.54 13.98 15.85
C ILE A 28 3.72 14.08 14.33
N THR A 29 4.95 13.84 13.86
CA THR A 29 5.27 13.84 12.43
C THR A 29 5.18 12.42 11.87
N TYR A 30 4.38 12.27 10.81
CA TYR A 30 4.20 11.03 10.08
C TYR A 30 4.96 11.09 8.76
N HIS A 31 5.56 9.96 8.38
CA HIS A 31 6.36 9.82 7.17
C HIS A 31 5.75 8.76 6.24
N PRO A 32 4.79 9.13 5.38
CA PRO A 32 4.32 8.24 4.34
C PRO A 32 5.46 7.72 3.49
N LYS A 33 5.48 6.40 3.26
CA LYS A 33 6.55 5.73 2.52
C LYS A 33 5.99 4.72 1.54
N TYR A 34 6.73 4.49 0.46
CA TYR A 34 6.51 3.30 -0.33
C TYR A 34 6.69 2.07 0.55
N CYS A 35 5.87 1.06 0.32
CA CYS A 35 5.83 -0.14 1.12
C CYS A 35 5.84 -1.34 0.18
N SER A 36 6.90 -2.14 0.24
CA SER A 36 6.97 -3.46 -0.42
C SER A 36 6.30 -4.54 0.43
N CYS A 37 6.38 -4.39 1.75
CA CYS A 37 5.80 -5.24 2.77
C CYS A 37 5.42 -4.39 3.99
N TYR A 38 4.30 -4.71 4.61
CA TYR A 38 3.88 -4.13 5.88
C TYR A 38 2.96 -5.11 6.58
N GLU A 39 3.23 -5.30 7.85
CA GLU A 39 2.46 -6.11 8.76
C GLU A 39 2.54 -5.44 10.13
N GLU A 40 1.40 -5.17 10.75
CA GLU A 40 1.34 -4.59 12.08
C GLU A 40 0.15 -5.14 12.86
N VAL A 41 0.33 -5.34 14.15
CA VAL A 41 -0.75 -5.65 15.09
C VAL A 41 -0.97 -4.44 15.98
N GLY A 42 -2.22 -4.00 16.10
CA GLY A 42 -2.57 -2.82 16.88
C GLY A 42 -4.07 -2.64 17.00
N ILE A 43 -4.49 -1.47 17.46
CA ILE A 43 -5.90 -1.17 17.66
C ILE A 43 -6.50 -0.57 16.39
N ALA A 44 -7.63 -1.12 15.94
CA ALA A 44 -8.51 -0.48 14.97
C ALA A 44 -9.60 0.32 15.66
N SER A 45 -9.98 1.44 15.06
CA SER A 45 -11.28 2.09 15.27
C SER A 45 -12.04 2.20 13.96
N TRP A 46 -13.16 2.93 13.96
CA TRP A 46 -13.87 3.34 12.76
C TRP A 46 -14.24 4.82 12.83
N TYR A 47 -14.33 5.47 11.67
CA TYR A 47 -14.56 6.91 11.53
C TYR A 47 -15.89 7.36 12.13
N GLY A 48 -15.94 8.62 12.54
CA GLY A 48 -17.18 9.27 12.95
C GLY A 48 -18.20 9.34 11.82
N ILE A 49 -19.47 9.53 12.20
CA ILE A 49 -20.58 9.64 11.25
C ILE A 49 -20.48 10.95 10.45
N GLU A 50 -19.97 11.98 11.12
CA GLU A 50 -19.76 13.35 10.64
C GLU A 50 -18.81 13.45 9.45
N ASP A 51 -17.92 12.48 9.26
CA ASP A 51 -16.97 12.49 8.14
C ASP A 51 -17.65 12.16 6.80
N HIS A 52 -18.89 11.65 6.79
CA HIS A 52 -19.57 11.24 5.57
C HIS A 52 -19.68 12.40 4.56
N GLY A 53 -19.24 12.17 3.33
CA GLY A 53 -19.25 13.17 2.26
C GLY A 53 -18.02 14.09 2.24
N THR A 54 -17.12 13.99 3.22
CA THR A 54 -15.85 14.75 3.22
C THR A 54 -14.87 14.19 2.18
N ILE A 55 -13.86 14.98 1.85
CA ILE A 55 -12.80 14.59 0.91
C ILE A 55 -11.66 13.92 1.68
N THR A 56 -11.41 12.66 1.35
CA THR A 56 -10.26 11.89 1.87
C THR A 56 -8.93 12.49 1.40
N ALA A 57 -7.84 12.11 2.06
CA ALA A 57 -6.49 12.57 1.75
C ALA A 57 -6.02 12.27 0.32
N ASN A 58 -6.65 11.31 -0.38
CA ASN A 58 -6.38 11.02 -1.79
C ASN A 58 -7.39 11.66 -2.77
N GLY A 59 -8.33 12.46 -2.29
CA GLY A 59 -9.30 13.20 -3.11
C GLY A 59 -10.60 12.46 -3.43
N GLU A 60 -10.80 11.24 -2.92
CA GLU A 60 -12.09 10.55 -2.99
C GLU A 60 -13.09 11.12 -1.99
N VAL A 61 -14.38 11.10 -2.32
CA VAL A 61 -15.46 11.38 -1.36
C VAL A 61 -15.62 10.19 -0.42
N PHE A 62 -15.52 10.42 0.89
CA PHE A 62 -15.70 9.38 1.88
C PHE A 62 -17.17 8.95 1.98
N ASN A 63 -17.41 7.64 1.90
CA ASN A 63 -18.73 7.04 2.11
C ASN A 63 -18.66 5.98 3.21
N ARG A 64 -19.27 6.27 4.36
CA ARG A 64 -19.28 5.37 5.53
C ARG A 64 -19.95 4.02 5.25
N HIS A 65 -20.85 3.96 4.27
CA HIS A 65 -21.56 2.74 3.86
C HIS A 65 -20.79 1.89 2.85
N LEU A 66 -19.65 2.38 2.33
CA LEU A 66 -18.73 1.60 1.49
C LEU A 66 -17.55 1.08 2.31
N ILE A 67 -16.83 0.09 1.79
CA ILE A 67 -15.67 -0.50 2.45
C ILE A 67 -14.42 0.33 2.13
N SER A 68 -13.91 1.06 3.12
CA SER A 68 -12.66 1.82 3.04
C SER A 68 -11.97 1.91 4.41
N ALA A 69 -10.76 2.47 4.44
CA ALA A 69 -10.01 2.74 5.67
C ALA A 69 -9.01 3.90 5.51
N ALA A 70 -8.59 4.47 6.65
CA ALA A 70 -7.43 5.34 6.79
C ALA A 70 -6.21 4.58 7.27
N HIS A 71 -5.04 5.00 6.78
CA HIS A 71 -3.77 4.62 7.39
C HIS A 71 -2.79 5.80 7.39
N LYS A 72 -1.98 5.89 8.45
CA LYS A 72 -1.03 6.99 8.69
C LYS A 72 -0.02 7.12 7.54
N THR A 73 0.60 6.03 7.12
CA THR A 73 1.82 6.09 6.29
C THR A 73 1.81 5.21 5.04
N LEU A 74 0.74 4.46 4.78
CA LEU A 74 0.70 3.58 3.61
C LEU A 74 0.43 4.41 2.33
N PRO A 75 0.90 3.95 1.16
CA PRO A 75 0.55 4.56 -0.11
C PRO A 75 -0.96 4.59 -0.30
N LEU A 76 -1.48 5.66 -0.89
CA LEU A 76 -2.89 5.79 -1.23
C LEU A 76 -3.07 5.84 -2.75
N PRO A 77 -4.16 5.27 -3.29
CA PRO A 77 -4.89 4.19 -2.65
C PRO A 77 -4.04 2.91 -2.58
N CYS A 78 -4.34 2.04 -1.62
CA CYS A 78 -3.82 0.67 -1.63
C CYS A 78 -4.81 -0.33 -1.03
N PHE A 79 -4.44 -1.61 -0.99
CA PHE A 79 -5.22 -2.65 -0.33
C PHE A 79 -4.45 -3.27 0.84
N VAL A 80 -5.17 -3.48 1.94
CA VAL A 80 -4.70 -4.22 3.11
C VAL A 80 -5.67 -5.35 3.42
N ARG A 81 -5.19 -6.44 4.03
CA ARG A 81 -6.01 -7.39 4.75
C ARG A 81 -6.03 -6.99 6.21
N VAL A 82 -7.22 -6.79 6.76
CA VAL A 82 -7.43 -6.56 8.18
C VAL A 82 -8.06 -7.81 8.77
N THR A 83 -7.45 -8.35 9.82
CA THR A 83 -7.97 -9.48 10.59
C THR A 83 -8.30 -9.01 11.99
N ASN A 84 -9.56 -9.10 12.41
CA ASN A 84 -9.96 -8.92 13.79
C ASN A 84 -9.50 -10.14 14.59
N LEU A 85 -8.60 -9.92 15.56
CA LEU A 85 -7.96 -11.00 16.32
C LEU A 85 -8.86 -11.54 17.43
N GLU A 86 -9.95 -10.84 17.78
CA GLU A 86 -10.90 -11.25 18.81
C GLU A 86 -11.91 -12.27 18.28
N ASN A 87 -12.23 -12.22 16.98
CA ASN A 87 -13.24 -13.08 16.37
C ASN A 87 -12.78 -13.83 15.10
N GLY A 88 -11.53 -13.62 14.67
CA GLY A 88 -10.93 -14.25 13.49
C GLY A 88 -11.46 -13.78 12.14
N ARG A 89 -12.39 -12.81 12.09
CA ARG A 89 -12.94 -12.27 10.84
C ARG A 89 -11.87 -11.47 10.12
N LYS A 90 -11.86 -11.56 8.80
CA LYS A 90 -10.89 -10.89 7.93
C LYS A 90 -11.58 -10.23 6.74
N LEU A 91 -11.06 -9.08 6.33
CA LEU A 91 -11.57 -8.32 5.20
C LEU A 91 -10.42 -7.68 4.44
N VAL A 92 -10.48 -7.70 3.11
CA VAL A 92 -9.58 -6.94 2.26
C VAL A 92 -10.20 -5.56 2.01
N ILE A 93 -9.50 -4.51 2.41
CA ILE A 93 -10.02 -3.14 2.49
C ILE A 93 -9.14 -2.20 1.67
N ARG A 94 -9.78 -1.30 0.93
CA ARG A 94 -9.11 -0.19 0.26
C ARG A 94 -8.74 0.86 1.30
N VAL A 95 -7.47 1.22 1.37
CA VAL A 95 -7.01 2.40 2.13
C VAL A 95 -6.95 3.58 1.17
N ASN A 96 -7.73 4.61 1.42
CA ASN A 96 -7.80 5.83 0.58
C ASN A 96 -7.59 7.12 1.37
N ASP A 97 -7.33 7.03 2.67
CA ASP A 97 -7.24 8.21 3.53
C ASP A 97 -6.11 8.13 4.59
N ARG A 98 -5.90 9.23 5.32
CA ARG A 98 -4.90 9.39 6.38
C ARG A 98 -5.56 9.41 7.75
N GLY A 99 -4.87 8.83 8.73
CA GLY A 99 -5.38 8.60 10.09
C GLY A 99 -5.13 7.15 10.52
N PRO A 100 -5.55 6.73 11.72
CA PRO A 100 -6.06 7.54 12.83
C PRO A 100 -5.00 8.51 13.37
N PHE A 101 -5.43 9.60 14.01
CA PHE A 101 -4.53 10.48 14.77
C PHE A 101 -4.70 10.37 16.28
N VAL A 102 -5.47 9.37 16.71
CA VAL A 102 -5.54 8.96 18.11
C VAL A 102 -4.37 8.03 18.42
N GLU A 103 -3.70 8.27 19.55
CA GLU A 103 -2.59 7.45 20.02
C GLU A 103 -3.00 5.98 20.22
N GLY A 104 -2.08 5.06 19.94
CA GLY A 104 -2.30 3.61 20.06
C GLY A 104 -3.13 2.97 18.94
N ARG A 105 -3.78 3.75 18.07
CA ARG A 105 -4.57 3.23 16.94
C ARG A 105 -3.75 3.20 15.65
N ILE A 106 -3.94 2.15 14.85
CA ILE A 106 -3.14 1.89 13.65
C ILE A 106 -3.96 2.01 12.36
N ILE A 107 -5.29 1.83 12.45
CA ILE A 107 -6.18 1.88 11.28
C ILE A 107 -7.57 2.35 11.70
N ASP A 108 -8.18 3.20 10.86
CA ASP A 108 -9.58 3.61 10.99
C ASP A 108 -10.38 3.03 9.84
N LEU A 109 -11.42 2.28 10.18
CA LEU A 109 -12.29 1.60 9.21
C LEU A 109 -13.50 2.46 8.88
N SER A 110 -14.08 2.30 7.70
CA SER A 110 -15.45 2.77 7.47
C SER A 110 -16.44 2.01 8.36
N GLU A 111 -17.61 2.61 8.61
CA GLU A 111 -18.67 1.95 9.38
C GLU A 111 -19.01 0.58 8.79
N LYS A 112 -19.16 0.50 7.46
CA LYS A 112 -19.47 -0.76 6.78
C LYS A 112 -18.39 -1.82 7.01
N ALA A 113 -17.11 -1.43 6.95
CA ALA A 113 -16.01 -2.34 7.23
C ALA A 113 -16.00 -2.82 8.69
N ALA A 114 -16.28 -1.92 9.64
CA ALA A 114 -16.38 -2.25 11.07
C ALA A 114 -17.53 -3.22 11.37
N GLN A 115 -18.68 -3.07 10.69
CA GLN A 115 -19.81 -4.00 10.81
C GLN A 115 -19.44 -5.40 10.32
N VAL A 116 -18.78 -5.49 9.15
CA VAL A 116 -18.34 -6.77 8.57
C VAL A 116 -17.30 -7.45 9.46
N LEU A 117 -16.31 -6.70 9.94
CA LEU A 117 -15.26 -7.21 10.84
C LEU A 117 -15.72 -7.43 12.30
N GLY A 118 -16.95 -7.02 12.64
CA GLY A 118 -17.55 -7.27 13.94
C GLY A 118 -16.98 -6.42 15.08
N LEU A 119 -16.55 -5.19 14.80
CA LEU A 119 -16.11 -4.22 15.84
C LEU A 119 -16.94 -2.93 15.87
N HIS A 120 -18.01 -2.84 15.08
CA HIS A 120 -18.88 -1.65 15.05
C HIS A 120 -19.48 -1.32 16.42
N LYS A 121 -20.00 -2.33 17.13
CA LYS A 121 -20.60 -2.14 18.46
C LYS A 121 -19.59 -1.86 19.57
N SER A 122 -18.42 -2.49 19.53
CA SER A 122 -17.36 -2.27 20.52
C SER A 122 -16.59 -0.97 20.28
N GLY A 123 -16.65 -0.42 19.07
CA GLY A 123 -15.92 0.78 18.64
C GLY A 123 -14.44 0.50 18.35
N LEU A 124 -13.81 -0.38 19.12
CA LEU A 124 -12.42 -0.78 19.01
C LEU A 124 -12.28 -2.30 18.88
N ALA A 125 -11.19 -2.73 18.25
CA ALA A 125 -10.74 -4.12 18.30
C ALA A 125 -9.24 -4.24 18.06
N LYS A 126 -8.61 -5.28 18.62
CA LYS A 126 -7.24 -5.65 18.26
C LYS A 126 -7.23 -6.31 16.88
N VAL A 127 -6.45 -5.77 15.95
CA VAL A 127 -6.38 -6.25 14.57
C VAL A 127 -4.95 -6.52 14.13
N LYS A 128 -4.81 -7.40 13.13
CA LYS A 128 -3.63 -7.52 12.29
C LYS A 128 -3.89 -6.86 10.94
N VAL A 129 -3.03 -5.96 10.49
CA VAL A 129 -3.10 -5.27 9.20
C VAL A 129 -1.93 -5.72 8.33
N GLU A 130 -2.21 -6.20 7.12
CA GLU A 130 -1.20 -6.71 6.18
C GLU A 130 -1.35 -6.05 4.82
N TYR A 131 -0.27 -5.46 4.30
CA TYR A 131 -0.27 -4.83 2.98
C TYR A 131 -0.32 -5.85 1.85
N LEU A 132 -1.29 -5.69 0.95
CA LEU A 132 -1.48 -6.57 -0.20
C LEU A 132 -0.81 -5.97 -1.43
N ARG A 133 0.50 -6.15 -1.54
CA ARG A 133 1.33 -5.62 -2.64
C ARG A 133 0.76 -5.93 -4.02
N LYS A 134 0.55 -7.22 -4.34
CA LYS A 134 0.08 -7.65 -5.67
C LYS A 134 -1.24 -6.97 -6.06
N ARG A 135 -2.19 -6.89 -5.13
CA ARG A 135 -3.50 -6.27 -5.37
C ARG A 135 -3.40 -4.75 -5.52
N SER A 136 -2.52 -4.12 -4.76
CA SER A 136 -2.24 -2.68 -4.85
C SER A 136 -1.55 -2.31 -6.16
N GLU A 137 -0.59 -3.11 -6.61
CA GLU A 137 0.07 -2.92 -7.91
C GLU A 137 -0.90 -3.16 -9.07
N GLN A 138 -1.76 -4.17 -9.00
CA GLN A 138 -2.82 -4.40 -10.00
C GLN A 138 -3.77 -3.19 -10.11
N LEU A 139 -4.19 -2.61 -8.99
CA LEU A 139 -5.00 -1.39 -8.99
C LEU A 139 -4.31 -0.24 -9.74
N ILE A 140 -3.02 -0.05 -9.50
CA ILE A 140 -2.22 0.99 -10.15
C ILE A 140 -2.13 0.73 -11.66
N GLN A 141 -1.83 -0.51 -12.07
CA GLN A 141 -1.69 -0.86 -13.49
C GLN A 141 -3.01 -0.72 -14.26
N ASN A 142 -4.13 -1.08 -13.64
CA ASN A 142 -5.46 -1.01 -14.25
C ASN A 142 -6.07 0.40 -14.26
N THR A 143 -5.40 1.38 -13.63
CA THR A 143 -5.90 2.75 -13.51
C THR A 143 -4.91 3.75 -14.10
N PRO A 144 -5.08 4.19 -15.36
CA PRO A 144 -4.05 4.96 -16.07
C PRO A 144 -3.59 6.26 -15.38
N HIS A 145 -4.48 6.95 -14.65
CA HIS A 145 -4.10 8.14 -13.90
C HIS A 145 -3.25 7.80 -12.66
N TYR A 146 -3.55 6.71 -11.93
CA TYR A 146 -2.69 6.23 -10.84
C TYR A 146 -1.34 5.77 -11.34
N LYS A 147 -1.28 5.04 -12.46
CA LYS A 147 -0.03 4.58 -13.04
C LYS A 147 0.95 5.73 -13.30
N ARG A 148 0.49 6.80 -13.97
CA ARG A 148 1.30 7.99 -14.24
C ARG A 148 1.79 8.67 -12.96
N GLN A 149 0.93 8.74 -11.94
CA GLN A 149 1.28 9.33 -10.64
C GLN A 149 2.28 8.45 -9.87
N TYR A 150 2.09 7.14 -9.89
CA TYR A 150 3.00 6.15 -9.31
C TYR A 150 4.41 6.25 -9.93
N GLU A 151 4.51 6.24 -11.26
CA GLU A 151 5.78 6.34 -11.98
C GLU A 151 6.54 7.62 -11.62
N LYS A 152 5.83 8.76 -11.55
CA LYS A 152 6.42 10.03 -11.09
C LYS A 152 6.92 9.93 -9.65
N GLU A 153 6.14 9.36 -8.75
CA GLU A 153 6.52 9.18 -7.34
C GLU A 153 7.71 8.23 -7.16
N MET A 154 7.86 7.23 -8.03
CA MET A 154 9.03 6.33 -8.05
C MET A 154 10.27 7.01 -8.61
N GLN A 155 10.15 7.78 -9.70
CA GLN A 155 11.26 8.53 -10.29
C GLN A 155 11.82 9.59 -9.33
N LYS A 156 10.96 10.27 -8.55
CA LYS A 156 11.41 11.22 -7.52
C LYS A 156 12.23 10.54 -6.41
N ARG A 157 11.86 9.32 -6.01
CA ARG A 157 12.48 8.60 -4.89
C ARG A 157 13.69 7.78 -5.29
N HIS A 158 13.69 7.26 -6.51
CA HIS A 158 14.81 6.60 -7.14
C HIS A 158 15.13 7.37 -8.42
N PRO A 159 15.75 8.57 -8.30
CA PRO A 159 16.21 9.27 -9.48
C PRO A 159 17.04 8.28 -10.29
N LYS A 160 16.78 8.21 -11.60
CA LYS A 160 17.59 7.38 -12.51
C LYS A 160 19.03 7.69 -12.17
N GLN A 161 19.73 6.72 -11.60
CA GLN A 161 21.18 6.82 -11.53
C GLN A 161 21.60 6.92 -13.00
N ASN A 162 22.26 8.03 -13.37
CA ASN A 162 22.98 8.08 -14.62
C ASN A 162 23.98 6.94 -14.58
N ASN A 163 23.62 5.82 -15.18
CA ASN A 163 24.50 4.68 -15.34
C ASN A 163 24.05 3.99 -16.60
N ALA A 164 24.98 3.91 -17.54
CA ALA A 164 25.01 2.86 -18.54
C ALA A 164 24.43 1.59 -17.92
N GLU A 165 23.25 1.23 -18.37
CA GLU A 165 22.54 0.05 -17.92
C GLU A 165 23.41 -1.12 -18.37
N SER A 166 24.29 -1.59 -17.48
CA SER A 166 25.08 -2.79 -17.69
C SER A 166 24.07 -3.89 -17.97
N LYS A 167 24.00 -4.32 -19.24
CA LYS A 167 23.23 -5.44 -19.79
C LYS A 167 23.70 -6.74 -19.15
N GLY A 168 23.46 -6.84 -17.86
CA GLY A 168 23.94 -7.88 -16.99
C GLY A 168 22.84 -8.89 -16.71
N TYR A 169 23.20 -10.18 -16.68
CA TYR A 169 22.28 -11.25 -16.28
C TYR A 169 21.98 -11.16 -14.77
N VAL A 170 20.71 -11.37 -14.40
CA VAL A 170 20.23 -11.30 -13.01
C VAL A 170 19.43 -12.55 -12.64
N ALA A 171 19.74 -13.16 -11.50
CA ALA A 171 18.97 -14.25 -10.90
C ALA A 171 18.50 -13.91 -9.47
N PHE A 172 17.30 -14.32 -9.10
CA PHE A 172 16.69 -14.06 -7.78
C PHE A 172 16.50 -15.35 -6.97
N PHE A 173 16.70 -15.26 -5.66
CA PHE A 173 16.70 -16.38 -4.73
C PHE A 173 15.99 -15.97 -3.43
N VAL A 174 15.15 -16.86 -2.90
CA VAL A 174 14.49 -16.66 -1.60
C VAL A 174 15.46 -16.98 -0.43
N ASN A 175 16.45 -17.83 -0.66
CA ASN A 175 17.38 -18.30 0.37
C ASN A 175 18.80 -17.73 0.16
N ALA A 176 19.38 -17.18 1.24
CA ALA A 176 20.71 -16.55 1.23
C ALA A 176 21.83 -17.52 0.84
N GLN A 177 21.78 -18.76 1.34
CA GLN A 177 22.80 -19.76 1.13
C GLN A 177 22.83 -20.23 -0.32
N VAL A 178 21.65 -20.40 -0.92
CA VAL A 178 21.53 -20.73 -2.35
C VAL A 178 22.08 -19.61 -3.22
N ALA A 179 21.76 -18.35 -2.89
CA ALA A 179 22.27 -17.20 -3.62
C ALA A 179 23.80 -17.06 -3.51
N LYS A 180 24.37 -17.27 -2.31
CA LYS A 180 25.82 -17.28 -2.08
C LYS A 180 26.51 -18.40 -2.87
N SER A 181 25.94 -19.60 -2.85
CA SER A 181 26.46 -20.76 -3.61
C SER A 181 26.45 -20.48 -5.11
N ALA A 182 25.35 -19.95 -5.65
CA ALA A 182 25.24 -19.57 -7.05
C ALA A 182 26.27 -18.50 -7.43
N ALA A 183 26.43 -17.45 -6.64
CA ALA A 183 27.43 -16.41 -6.88
C ALA A 183 28.86 -16.97 -6.85
N SER A 184 29.17 -17.85 -5.89
CA SER A 184 30.48 -18.51 -5.79
C SER A 184 30.75 -19.41 -6.99
N LYS A 185 29.74 -20.15 -7.46
CA LYS A 185 29.87 -21.03 -8.63
C LYS A 185 30.18 -20.23 -9.89
N LEU A 186 29.49 -19.11 -10.11
CA LEU A 186 29.74 -18.22 -11.25
C LEU A 186 31.16 -17.64 -11.20
N ARG A 187 31.63 -17.21 -10.02
CA ARG A 187 33.01 -16.74 -9.83
C ARG A 187 34.05 -17.82 -10.13
N ASN A 188 33.80 -19.05 -9.67
CA ASN A 188 34.69 -20.19 -9.92
C ASN A 188 34.70 -20.61 -11.41
N GLN A 189 33.67 -20.24 -12.17
CA GLN A 189 33.59 -20.43 -13.63
C GLN A 189 34.29 -19.30 -14.41
N GLY A 190 34.97 -18.38 -13.72
CA GLY A 190 35.67 -17.25 -14.36
C GLY A 190 34.76 -16.09 -14.74
N ILE A 191 33.50 -16.07 -14.29
CA ILE A 191 32.62 -14.92 -14.52
C ILE A 191 33.01 -13.80 -13.55
N GLU A 192 33.48 -12.71 -14.12
CA GLU A 192 33.86 -11.50 -13.40
C GLU A 192 32.62 -10.65 -13.03
N ASN A 193 32.80 -9.67 -12.15
CA ASN A 193 31.76 -8.71 -11.74
C ASN A 193 30.46 -9.31 -11.15
N VAL A 194 30.53 -10.51 -10.56
CA VAL A 194 29.40 -11.14 -9.87
C VAL A 194 29.14 -10.45 -8.53
N ARG A 195 28.03 -9.72 -8.44
CA ARG A 195 27.55 -9.02 -7.23
C ARG A 195 26.37 -9.76 -6.61
N LEU A 196 26.43 -9.99 -5.30
CA LEU A 196 25.30 -10.47 -4.50
C LEU A 196 24.63 -9.28 -3.82
N LEU A 197 23.35 -9.07 -4.07
CA LEU A 197 22.55 -7.96 -3.57
C LEU A 197 21.33 -8.52 -2.82
N PHE A 198 20.73 -7.76 -1.92
CA PHE A 198 19.43 -8.09 -1.31
C PHE A 198 18.43 -6.98 -1.69
N LYS A 199 17.38 -7.33 -2.42
CA LYS A 199 16.36 -6.39 -2.95
C LYS A 199 15.00 -7.07 -2.98
N ASN A 200 13.94 -6.34 -2.62
CA ASN A 200 12.55 -6.84 -2.62
C ASN A 200 12.36 -8.17 -1.86
N ASP A 201 12.96 -8.28 -0.66
CA ASP A 201 12.91 -9.49 0.19
C ASP A 201 13.47 -10.76 -0.47
N GLN A 202 14.36 -10.57 -1.45
CA GLN A 202 15.03 -11.65 -2.17
C GLN A 202 16.52 -11.33 -2.33
N TYR A 203 17.33 -12.38 -2.38
CA TYR A 203 18.74 -12.30 -2.75
C TYR A 203 18.87 -12.30 -4.27
N CYS A 204 19.69 -11.42 -4.81
CA CYS A 204 19.85 -11.16 -6.23
C CYS A 204 21.32 -11.34 -6.58
N VAL A 205 21.62 -12.22 -7.54
CA VAL A 205 22.95 -12.35 -8.12
C VAL A 205 22.94 -11.59 -9.44
N LYS A 206 23.72 -10.52 -9.54
CA LYS A 206 23.89 -9.70 -10.75
C LYS A 206 25.29 -9.90 -11.31
N VAL A 207 25.39 -10.23 -12.58
CA VAL A 207 26.63 -10.17 -13.37
C VAL A 207 26.56 -8.88 -14.19
N SER A 208 27.61 -8.06 -14.22
CA SER A 208 27.58 -6.76 -14.90
C SER A 208 28.79 -6.49 -15.76
#